data_AF-A0A653H991-F1
#
_entry.id   AF-A0A653H991-F1
#
_cell.length_a   1.000
_cell.length_b   1.000
_cell.length_c   1.000
_cell.angle_alpha   90.00
_cell.angle_beta   90.00
_cell.angle_gamma   90.00
#
_symmetry.space_group_name_H-M   'P 1'
#
loop_
_entity.id
_entity.type
_entity.pdbx_description
1 polymer ?
#
loop_
_entity_poly.entity_id
_entity_poly.type
_entity_poly.pdbx_seq_one_letter_code
_entity_poly.pdbx_strand_id
1 'polypeptide(L)'
;LKKEHVGKSIKDMYNFLEMASEKYGLSICGEGGEYETCTIDCSLYKYKIIIEEYEIIQHTHDVVCPVYLFKAIKWKLQKKL
;
A
#
# COMPACT_ATOMS: atom_id res chain seq x y z
N LEU A 1 10.80 1.32 4.56
CA LEU A 1 9.47 1.97 4.38
C LEU A 1 9.02 2.61 5.70
N LYS A 2 8.02 3.51 5.69
CA LYS A 2 7.52 4.24 6.87
C LYS A 2 6.00 4.41 6.81
N LYS A 3 5.39 4.82 7.93
CA LYS A 3 3.94 5.08 8.05
C LYS A 3 3.38 5.96 6.92
N GLU A 4 4.14 6.98 6.49
CA GLU A 4 3.74 7.92 5.42
C GLU A 4 3.65 7.31 4.01
N HIS A 5 4.12 6.06 3.83
CA HIS A 5 4.00 5.34 2.56
C HIS A 5 2.72 4.51 2.47
N VAL A 6 2.08 4.22 3.60
CA VAL A 6 0.86 3.41 3.64
C VAL A 6 -0.28 4.17 2.96
N GLY A 7 -0.98 3.49 2.04
CA GLY A 7 -2.11 4.06 1.29
C GLY A 7 -1.73 4.87 0.05
N LYS A 8 -0.43 5.06 -0.25
CA LYS A 8 0.02 5.65 -1.51
C LYS A 8 -0.11 4.64 -2.65
N SER A 9 -0.37 5.13 -3.86
CA SER A 9 -0.33 4.26 -5.05
C SER A 9 1.11 3.86 -5.37
N ILE A 10 1.29 2.72 -6.06
CA ILE A 10 2.62 2.32 -6.55
C ILE A 10 3.22 3.39 -7.47
N LYS A 11 2.38 4.09 -8.25
CA LYS A 11 2.83 5.20 -9.10
C LYS A 11 3.44 6.34 -8.27
N ASP A 12 2.79 6.73 -7.18
CA ASP A 12 3.30 7.79 -6.30
C ASP A 12 4.56 7.35 -5.52
N MET A 13 4.68 6.04 -5.29
CA MET A 13 5.80 5.43 -4.58
C MET A 13 7.02 5.14 -5.47
N TYR A 14 6.86 5.14 -6.80
CA TYR A 14 7.86 4.59 -7.73
C TYR A 14 9.26 5.18 -7.54
N ASN A 15 9.40 6.51 -7.55
CA ASN A 15 10.71 7.17 -7.36
C ASN A 15 11.33 6.86 -5.99
N PHE A 16 10.50 6.71 -4.95
CA PHE A 16 10.99 6.32 -3.63
C PHE A 16 11.46 4.86 -3.63
N LEU A 17 10.71 3.95 -4.26
CA LEU A 17 11.04 2.53 -4.33
C LEU A 17 12.33 2.29 -5.12
N GLU A 18 12.52 3.01 -6.22
CA GLU A 18 13.76 2.98 -7.01
C GLU A 18 14.97 3.39 -6.15
N MET A 19 14.91 4.57 -5.51
CA MET A 19 15.95 5.02 -4.59
C MET A 19 16.19 4.03 -3.44
N ALA A 20 15.13 3.47 -2.86
CA ALA A 20 15.26 2.52 -1.76
C ALA A 20 15.86 1.18 -2.21
N SER A 21 15.58 0.76 -3.45
CA SER A 21 16.18 -0.42 -4.07
C SER A 21 17.68 -0.21 -4.24
N GLU A 22 18.08 0.91 -4.85
CA GLU A 22 19.50 1.24 -5.05
C GLU A 22 20.28 1.36 -3.73
N LYS A 23 19.68 2.00 -2.72
CA LYS A 23 20.39 2.34 -1.49
C LYS A 23 20.36 1.24 -0.42
N TYR A 24 19.26 0.49 -0.35
CA TYR A 24 19.02 -0.45 0.75
C TYR A 24 18.72 -1.88 0.26
N GLY A 25 18.75 -2.14 -1.04
CA GLY A 25 18.46 -3.47 -1.61
C GLY A 25 16.99 -3.87 -1.56
N LEU A 26 16.09 -2.91 -1.39
CA LEU A 26 14.64 -3.13 -1.38
C LEU A 26 14.18 -3.72 -2.73
N SER A 27 13.37 -4.79 -2.71
CA SER A 27 12.67 -5.32 -3.89
C SER A 27 11.57 -4.35 -4.34
N ILE A 28 11.72 -3.80 -5.55
CA ILE A 28 10.73 -2.89 -6.16
C ILE A 28 9.36 -3.57 -6.35
N CYS A 29 9.30 -4.90 -6.33
CA CYS A 29 8.06 -5.67 -6.42
C CYS A 29 7.49 -6.06 -5.04
N GLY A 30 8.17 -5.73 -3.94
CA GLY A 30 7.76 -6.10 -2.58
C GLY A 30 7.98 -7.57 -2.23
N GLU A 31 8.85 -8.28 -2.97
CA GLU A 31 9.19 -9.68 -2.68
C GLU A 31 9.79 -9.84 -1.28
N GLY A 32 9.66 -11.03 -0.69
CA GLY A 32 10.14 -11.27 0.68
C GLY A 32 9.30 -10.60 1.77
N GLY A 33 8.14 -10.01 1.41
CA GLY A 33 7.21 -9.40 2.36
C GLY A 33 7.62 -7.98 2.78
N GLU A 34 8.39 -7.27 1.96
CA GLU A 34 8.82 -5.90 2.25
C GLU A 34 7.63 -4.92 2.32
N TYR A 35 6.62 -5.15 1.49
CA TYR A 35 5.32 -4.50 1.57
C TYR A 35 4.26 -5.28 0.81
N GLU A 36 3.00 -4.96 1.10
CA GLU A 36 1.84 -5.49 0.40
C GLU A 36 1.06 -4.39 -0.31
N THR A 37 0.29 -4.77 -1.33
CA THR A 37 -0.57 -3.87 -2.08
C THR A 37 -1.97 -4.46 -2.23
N CYS A 38 -2.96 -3.59 -2.42
CA CYS A 38 -4.33 -3.99 -2.72
C CYS A 38 -4.79 -3.30 -4.01
N THR A 39 -5.17 -4.09 -5.01
CA THR A 39 -5.72 -3.57 -6.27
C THR A 39 -7.19 -3.20 -6.06
N ILE A 40 -7.47 -1.90 -5.91
CA ILE A 40 -8.83 -1.38 -5.73
C ILE A 40 -9.57 -1.17 -7.07
N ASP A 41 -8.83 -1.12 -8.17
CA ASP A 41 -9.36 -0.92 -9.51
C ASP A 41 -8.43 -1.51 -10.58
N CYS A 42 -8.97 -2.29 -11.54
CA CYS A 42 -8.24 -2.72 -12.73
C CYS A 42 -9.19 -2.90 -13.92
N SER A 43 -8.69 -2.87 -15.17
CA SER A 43 -9.51 -2.92 -16.40
C SER A 43 -10.49 -4.10 -16.47
N LEU A 44 -10.15 -5.23 -15.84
CA LEU A 44 -10.99 -6.43 -15.81
C LEU A 44 -12.18 -6.31 -14.85
N TYR A 45 -12.14 -5.40 -13.87
CA TYR A 45 -13.20 -5.27 -12.88
C TYR A 45 -14.43 -4.55 -13.44
N LYS A 46 -15.63 -5.08 -13.18
CA LYS A 46 -16.93 -4.42 -13.49
C LYS A 46 -17.26 -3.27 -12.53
N TYR A 47 -16.68 -3.29 -11.34
CA TYR A 47 -16.85 -2.30 -10.29
C TYR A 47 -15.47 -1.95 -9.73
N LYS A 48 -15.25 -0.71 -9.33
CA LYS A 48 -14.07 -0.31 -8.53
C LYS A 48 -14.43 -0.25 -7.06
N ILE A 49 -13.45 -0.53 -6.20
CA ILE A 49 -13.58 -0.38 -4.75
C ILE A 49 -13.27 1.07 -4.39
N ILE A 50 -14.22 1.73 -3.73
CA ILE A 50 -14.05 3.07 -3.17
C ILE A 50 -13.90 2.91 -1.66
N ILE A 51 -12.72 3.24 -1.14
CA ILE A 51 -12.48 3.30 0.30
C ILE A 51 -12.96 4.66 0.78
N GLU A 52 -13.94 4.68 1.67
CA GLU A 52 -14.54 5.90 2.23
C GLU A 52 -13.86 6.29 3.54
N GLU A 53 -13.55 5.30 4.38
CA GLU A 53 -12.94 5.51 5.70
C GLU A 53 -11.87 4.44 5.93
N TYR A 54 -10.72 4.85 6.47
CA TYR A 54 -9.62 3.96 6.79
C TYR A 54 -8.80 4.47 7.97
N GLU A 55 -8.02 3.58 8.56
CA GLU A 55 -7.04 3.88 9.60
C GLU A 55 -5.68 3.32 9.19
N ILE A 56 -4.59 3.97 9.63
CA ILE A 56 -3.24 3.40 9.57
C ILE A 56 -2.89 2.92 10.97
N ILE A 57 -2.80 1.61 11.14
CA ILE A 57 -2.46 0.98 12.43
C ILE A 57 -1.00 0.54 12.42
N GLN A 58 -0.35 0.63 13.57
CA GLN A 58 0.94 -0.01 13.80
C GLN A 58 0.66 -1.43 14.33
N HIS A 59 0.98 -2.44 13.54
CA HIS A 59 0.72 -3.83 13.88
C HIS A 59 1.74 -4.38 14.88
N THR A 60 3.01 -4.00 14.73
CA THR A 60 4.09 -4.40 15.63
C THR A 60 4.66 -3.19 16.37
N HIS A 61 4.79 -3.30 17.69
CA HIS A 61 5.43 -2.27 18.53
C HIS A 61 6.96 -2.44 18.57
N ASP A 62 7.55 -2.97 17.50
CA ASP A 62 8.99 -3.09 17.35
C ASP A 62 9.58 -1.70 17.07
N VAL A 63 10.56 -1.29 17.88
CA VAL A 63 11.21 0.02 17.75
C VAL A 63 12.19 0.09 16.58
N VAL A 64 12.61 -1.05 16.05
CA VAL A 64 13.57 -1.21 14.94
C VAL A 64 12.84 -1.48 13.63
N CYS A 65 11.87 -2.40 13.62
CA CYS A 65 11.13 -2.80 12.42
C CYS A 65 9.60 -2.74 12.60
N PRO A 66 9.02 -1.55 12.81
CA PRO A 66 7.58 -1.40 12.94
C PRO A 66 6.87 -1.71 11.61
N VAL A 67 5.81 -2.51 11.69
CA VAL A 67 4.91 -2.81 10.57
C VAL A 67 3.68 -1.92 10.66
N TYR A 68 3.35 -1.23 9.58
CA TYR A 68 2.16 -0.39 9.47
C TYR A 68 1.20 -0.98 8.44
N LEU A 69 -0.08 -1.06 8.80
CA LEU A 69 -1.13 -1.62 7.94
C LEU A 69 -2.15 -0.55 7.58
N PHE A 70 -2.62 -0.60 6.34
CA PHE A 70 -3.80 0.11 5.89
C PHE A 70 -5.03 -0.70 6.28
N LYS A 71 -5.87 -0.19 7.19
CA LYS A 71 -7.11 -0.84 7.62
C LYS A 71 -8.30 -0.09 7.03
N ALA A 72 -8.88 -0.62 5.96
CA ALA A 72 -10.15 -0.09 5.43
C ALA A 72 -11.28 -0.36 6.43
N ILE A 73 -11.97 0.69 6.86
CA ILE A 73 -13.09 0.62 7.82
C ILE A 73 -14.42 0.59 7.07
N LYS A 74 -14.54 1.45 6.05
CA LYS A 74 -15.74 1.55 5.22
C LYS A 74 -15.35 1.67 3.76
N TRP A 75 -15.99 0.88 2.92
CA TRP A 75 -15.78 0.89 1.49
C TRP A 75 -17.05 0.47 0.76
N LYS A 76 -17.15 0.85 -0.51
CA LYS A 76 -18.27 0.49 -1.40
C LYS A 76 -17.77 0.12 -2.79
N LEU A 77 -18.63 -0.55 -3.54
CA LEU A 77 -18.42 -0.82 -4.96
C LEU A 77 -19.08 0.26 -5.81
N GLN A 78 -18.33 0.82 -6.75
CA GLN A 78 -18.84 1.74 -7.76
C GLN A 78 -18.78 1.08 -9.14
N LYS A 79 -19.93 0.96 -9.81
CA LYS A 79 -20.01 0.41 -11.16
C LYS A 79 -19.18 1.27 -12.12
N LYS A 80 -18.41 0.62 -12.99
CA LYS A 80 -17.73 1.32 -14.08
C LYS A 80 -18.71 1.63 -15.20
N LEU A 81 -18.55 2.80 -15.80
CA LEU A 81 -19.29 3.20 -17.00
C LEU A 81 -18.76 2.43 -18.21
#